data_AF-A0A0F8CJN3-F1
#
_entry.id   AF-A0A0F8CJN3-F1
#
_cell.length_a   1.000
_cell.length_b   1.000
_cell.length_c   1.000
_cell.angle_alpha   90.00
_cell.angle_beta   90.00
_cell.angle_gamma   90.00
#
_symmetry.space_group_name_H-M   'P 1'
#
loop_
_entity.id
_entity.type
_entity.pdbx_description
1 polymer ?
#
loop_
_entity_poly.entity_id
_entity_poly.type
_entity_poly.pdbx_seq_one_letter_code
_entity_poly.pdbx_strand_id
1 'polypeptide(L)'
;MSEADEQTAATATGREIWIEKYRPQSLDDIHGQEAIVERLQSYIEQDDIPHLLFSGPAGVGKCVTGETPVLTDSGVRPIEDVVGDTDGFEESEDELRVATMTDRNDFEYVEPSHVFGKRAEELVEVTTRDGAEFRVTPEHKLRVITHEGFEWVPAEELSDGDRIARPNRLPTPTADSTTEPTLRWYDEMNPERTEVTLDTETADGLDLDRTVPLSTLRETVDGVDSWVNGVEAIEYVRQGRRSRSIIPPTDVTPELARFVGLAISEARIDGGRIKFYNTDDALLNAFESTAHAVFDVETRRGIQKDVPYVAIGSRTLTHYLESVFDAFASASGEKGIGSNLVTAGTDARAEFLRAMFDAEAHVSANGIIELTQRNPDHITLLSYLLTTFGISSRRKELKKSATNGCDVERTYHALYISGAQNLRRFRDAIGFTITHKSDRLDEHAGKKANPNYDTIPTQTVLRDLCRRLDIPITEHLPRASTRSLPEESATVQF
;
A
#
# COMPACT_ATOMS: atom_id res chain seq x y z
N MET A 1 41.39 -16.36 -11.81
CA MET A 1 39.93 -16.46 -11.79
C MET A 1 39.60 -17.60 -10.85
N SER A 2 39.11 -17.27 -9.67
CA SER A 2 38.74 -18.24 -8.63
C SER A 2 37.26 -18.59 -8.77
N GLU A 3 36.84 -19.76 -8.27
CA GLU A 3 35.43 -20.21 -8.25
C GLU A 3 34.46 -19.21 -7.62
N ALA A 4 34.95 -18.26 -6.81
CA ALA A 4 34.17 -17.15 -6.26
C ALA A 4 33.68 -16.13 -7.32
N ASP A 5 34.40 -15.98 -8.44
CA ASP A 5 34.00 -15.05 -9.52
C ASP A 5 32.89 -15.64 -10.41
N GLU A 6 32.74 -16.97 -10.44
CA GLU A 6 31.69 -17.64 -11.22
C GLU A 6 30.33 -17.67 -10.51
N GLN A 7 30.31 -17.55 -9.17
CA GLN A 7 29.07 -17.60 -8.39
C GLN A 7 28.34 -16.25 -8.33
N THR A 8 29.06 -15.12 -8.38
CA THR A 8 28.48 -13.77 -8.42
C THR A 8 27.79 -13.47 -9.77
N ALA A 9 28.14 -14.20 -10.83
CA ALA A 9 27.55 -14.04 -12.16
C ALA A 9 26.15 -14.69 -12.30
N ALA A 10 25.70 -15.48 -11.32
CA ALA A 10 24.47 -16.26 -11.41
C ALA A 10 23.18 -15.50 -11.00
N THR A 11 23.30 -14.31 -10.40
CA THR A 11 22.16 -13.54 -9.86
C THR A 11 21.94 -12.18 -10.52
N ALA A 12 22.83 -11.72 -11.40
CA ALA A 12 22.65 -10.47 -12.11
C ALA A 12 21.48 -10.57 -13.10
N THR A 13 20.51 -9.68 -12.98
CA THR A 13 19.43 -9.55 -13.96
C THR A 13 20.04 -9.35 -15.34
N GLY A 14 19.40 -9.86 -16.40
CA GLY A 14 20.00 -9.84 -17.75
C GLY A 14 20.55 -8.46 -18.15
N ARG A 15 19.94 -7.36 -17.68
CA ARG A 15 20.37 -5.99 -17.92
C ARG A 15 21.68 -5.60 -17.20
N GLU A 16 21.88 -6.02 -15.95
CA GLU A 16 23.15 -5.82 -15.21
C GLU A 16 24.29 -6.61 -15.85
N ILE A 17 24.03 -7.83 -16.31
CA ILE A 17 25.01 -8.62 -17.09
C ILE A 17 25.43 -7.85 -18.34
N TRP A 18 24.49 -7.24 -19.06
CA TRP A 18 24.82 -6.45 -20.25
C TRP A 18 25.50 -5.12 -19.92
N ILE A 19 25.12 -4.45 -18.83
CA ILE A 19 25.74 -3.21 -18.37
C ILE A 19 27.19 -3.47 -17.97
N GLU A 20 27.48 -4.52 -17.19
CA GLU A 20 28.84 -4.88 -16.83
C GLU A 20 29.64 -5.42 -18.02
N LYS A 21 29.02 -6.25 -18.86
CA LYS A 21 29.67 -6.82 -20.05
C LYS A 21 30.05 -5.76 -21.09
N TYR A 22 29.25 -4.70 -21.23
CA TYR A 22 29.50 -3.61 -22.16
C TYR A 22 29.94 -2.32 -21.46
N ARG A 23 30.33 -2.37 -20.17
CA ARG A 23 30.87 -1.23 -19.46
C ARG A 23 32.21 -0.84 -20.13
N PRO A 24 32.30 0.34 -20.76
CA PRO A 24 33.50 0.76 -21.46
C PRO A 24 34.66 0.85 -20.46
N GLN A 25 35.79 0.24 -20.79
CA GLN A 25 37.00 0.27 -19.96
C GLN A 25 37.95 1.39 -20.41
N SER A 26 37.80 1.84 -21.65
CA SER A 26 38.52 2.95 -22.25
C SER A 26 37.58 3.91 -22.96
N LEU A 27 38.08 5.11 -23.28
CA LEU A 27 37.32 6.10 -24.05
C LEU A 27 36.98 5.59 -25.47
N ASP A 28 37.81 4.71 -26.02
CA ASP A 28 37.59 4.11 -27.36
C ASP A 28 36.42 3.12 -27.38
N ASP A 29 36.03 2.60 -26.22
CA ASP A 29 34.90 1.66 -26.06
C ASP A 29 33.54 2.40 -25.96
N ILE A 30 33.55 3.73 -25.85
CA ILE A 30 32.33 4.55 -25.70
C ILE A 30 31.70 4.76 -27.07
N HIS A 31 30.47 4.25 -27.25
CA HIS A 31 29.67 4.50 -28.46
C HIS A 31 28.76 5.73 -28.30
N GLY A 32 28.93 6.73 -29.18
CA GLY A 32 28.21 8.02 -29.17
C GLY A 32 28.98 9.14 -28.46
N GLN A 33 28.39 10.34 -28.35
CA GLN A 33 29.00 11.50 -27.67
C GLN A 33 30.39 11.86 -28.24
N GLU A 34 30.57 11.75 -29.56
CA GLU A 34 31.86 11.81 -30.25
C GLU A 34 32.65 13.07 -29.89
N ALA A 35 31.97 14.22 -29.81
CA ALA A 35 32.58 15.49 -29.46
C ALA A 35 33.11 15.57 -28.02
N ILE A 36 32.49 14.83 -27.07
CA ILE A 36 32.92 14.79 -25.66
C ILE A 36 34.13 13.86 -25.53
N VAL A 37 34.07 12.69 -26.17
CA VAL A 37 35.15 11.69 -26.17
C VAL A 37 36.42 12.29 -26.77
N GLU A 38 36.35 12.92 -27.96
CA GLU A 38 37.49 13.59 -28.60
C GLU A 38 38.11 14.67 -27.70
N ARG A 39 37.27 15.42 -26.97
CA ARG A 39 37.73 16.49 -26.09
C ARG A 39 38.44 15.96 -24.84
N LEU A 40 37.93 14.88 -24.26
CA LEU A 40 38.59 14.20 -23.12
C LEU A 40 39.91 13.54 -23.54
N GLN A 41 39.95 12.89 -24.71
CA GLN A 41 41.19 12.35 -25.29
C GLN A 41 42.23 13.45 -25.48
N SER A 42 41.83 14.61 -26.01
CA SER A 42 42.73 15.76 -26.17
C SER A 42 43.27 16.31 -24.84
N TYR A 43 42.52 16.25 -23.73
CA TYR A 43 43.02 16.66 -22.41
C TYR A 43 44.05 15.68 -21.85
N ILE A 44 43.83 14.37 -22.08
CA ILE A 44 44.75 13.31 -21.68
C ILE A 44 46.06 13.39 -22.48
N GLU A 45 45.99 13.58 -23.81
CA GLU A 45 47.16 13.71 -24.67
C GLU A 45 48.07 14.90 -24.29
N GLN A 46 47.48 15.97 -23.75
CA GLN A 46 48.19 17.19 -23.35
C GLN A 46 48.74 17.12 -21.92
N ASP A 47 48.45 16.04 -21.18
CA ASP A 47 48.77 15.86 -19.75
C ASP A 47 48.29 17.05 -18.88
N ASP A 48 47.18 17.67 -19.30
CA ASP A 48 46.57 18.85 -18.68
C ASP A 48 45.08 18.58 -18.48
N ILE A 49 44.79 17.73 -17.50
CA ILE A 49 43.42 17.40 -17.10
C ILE A 49 42.97 18.48 -16.10
N PRO A 50 42.09 19.41 -16.48
CA PRO A 50 41.58 20.39 -15.52
C PRO A 50 40.77 19.67 -14.44
N HIS A 51 40.40 20.37 -13.37
CA HIS A 51 39.38 19.84 -12.46
C HIS A 51 38.07 19.63 -13.23
N LEU A 52 37.75 18.38 -13.55
CA LEU A 52 36.57 17.98 -14.30
C LEU A 52 35.41 17.71 -13.32
N LEU A 53 34.28 18.38 -13.54
CA LEU A 53 33.01 18.05 -12.90
C LEU A 53 32.13 17.34 -13.92
N PHE A 54 31.83 16.07 -13.68
CA PHE A 54 30.86 15.32 -14.47
C PHE A 54 29.47 15.53 -13.87
N SER A 55 28.54 16.02 -14.67
CA SER A 55 27.12 16.21 -14.34
C SER A 55 26.30 15.64 -15.49
N GLY A 56 25.27 14.83 -15.22
CA GLY A 56 24.52 14.08 -16.24
C GLY A 56 23.02 13.98 -15.96
N PRO A 57 22.20 13.51 -16.92
CA PRO A 57 20.86 12.92 -16.72
C PRO A 57 20.89 11.43 -17.18
N ALA A 58 19.97 10.50 -16.90
CA ALA A 58 18.68 10.47 -16.25
C ALA A 58 18.72 9.53 -15.03
N GLY A 59 18.04 9.92 -13.94
CA GLY A 59 18.04 9.18 -12.67
C GLY A 59 18.68 9.98 -11.53
N VAL A 60 19.62 10.85 -11.87
CA VAL A 60 20.13 11.90 -10.98
C VAL A 60 19.16 13.08 -10.99
N GLY A 61 18.36 13.22 -9.93
CA GLY A 61 17.52 14.40 -9.68
C GLY A 61 16.00 14.17 -9.68
N LYS A 62 15.50 13.07 -10.26
CA LYS A 62 14.05 12.77 -10.25
C LYS A 62 13.60 12.45 -8.83
N CYS A 63 12.79 13.33 -8.26
CA CYS A 63 12.30 13.17 -6.90
C CYS A 63 10.78 13.24 -6.88
N VAL A 64 10.19 12.64 -5.85
CA VAL A 64 8.80 12.87 -5.44
C VAL A 64 8.84 13.52 -4.05
N THR A 65 7.75 14.15 -3.63
CA THR A 65 7.68 14.75 -2.29
C THR A 65 7.54 13.68 -1.20
N GLY A 66 7.98 14.00 0.02
CA GLY A 66 8.12 13.07 1.15
C GLY A 66 6.84 12.32 1.51
N GLU A 67 5.70 12.98 1.41
CA GLU A 67 4.38 12.42 1.70
C GLU A 67 3.90 11.37 0.67
N THR A 68 4.64 11.18 -0.44
CA THR A 68 4.25 10.26 -1.52
C THR A 68 4.29 8.81 -1.02
N PRO A 69 3.17 8.07 -1.06
CA PRO A 69 3.13 6.69 -0.59
C PRO A 69 3.83 5.72 -1.55
N VAL A 70 4.73 4.91 -1.00
CA VAL A 70 5.49 3.85 -1.68
C VAL A 70 5.06 2.50 -1.12
N LEU A 71 4.89 1.51 -2.01
CA LEU A 71 4.60 0.14 -1.61
C LEU A 71 5.91 -0.61 -1.35
N THR A 72 6.20 -0.84 -0.08
CA THR A 72 7.29 -1.71 0.40
C THR A 72 6.79 -3.13 0.59
N ASP A 73 7.70 -4.05 0.86
CA ASP A 73 7.42 -5.41 1.32
C ASP A 73 6.87 -5.47 2.75
N SER A 74 7.10 -4.41 3.53
CA SER A 74 6.56 -4.23 4.87
C SER A 74 5.25 -3.43 4.91
N GLY A 75 4.79 -2.79 3.84
CA GLY A 75 3.55 -1.99 3.87
C GLY A 75 3.52 -0.83 2.90
N VAL A 76 2.61 0.12 3.12
CA VAL A 76 2.60 1.40 2.38
C VAL A 76 3.21 2.48 3.26
N ARG A 77 4.36 3.04 2.90
CA ARG A 77 5.05 4.08 3.69
C ARG A 77 5.16 5.37 2.86
N PRO A 78 5.02 6.56 3.45
CA PRO A 78 5.54 7.78 2.85
C PRO A 78 7.01 7.58 2.45
N ILE A 79 7.43 8.14 1.32
CA ILE A 79 8.83 7.97 0.87
C ILE A 79 9.82 8.63 1.83
N GLU A 80 9.41 9.66 2.57
CA GLU A 80 10.26 10.28 3.60
C GLU A 80 10.58 9.32 4.75
N ASP A 81 9.66 8.42 5.12
CA ASP A 81 9.92 7.40 6.14
C ASP A 81 10.90 6.33 5.61
N VAL A 82 10.94 6.12 4.29
CA VAL A 82 11.84 5.15 3.65
C VAL A 82 13.23 5.73 3.42
N VAL A 83 13.32 7.03 3.10
CA VAL A 83 14.59 7.73 2.85
C VAL A 83 15.21 8.24 4.15
N GLY A 84 14.42 8.55 5.17
CA GLY A 84 14.90 9.12 6.43
C GLY A 84 15.44 10.55 6.28
N ASP A 85 16.37 10.92 7.16
CA ASP A 85 17.00 12.25 7.21
C ASP A 85 18.12 12.46 6.17
N THR A 86 18.29 11.53 5.22
CA THR A 86 19.34 11.56 4.19
C THR A 86 19.27 12.84 3.33
N ASP A 87 20.42 13.51 3.15
CA ASP A 87 20.62 14.56 2.14
C ASP A 87 21.75 14.15 1.18
N GLY A 88 21.41 13.89 -0.08
CA GLY A 88 22.27 13.21 -1.03
C GLY A 88 21.97 11.72 -1.11
N PHE A 89 23.00 10.89 -1.32
CA PHE A 89 22.88 9.44 -1.48
C PHE A 89 23.37 8.71 -0.23
N GLU A 90 22.58 7.75 0.24
CA GLU A 90 22.96 6.79 1.27
C GLU A 90 22.56 5.37 0.86
N GLU A 91 23.16 4.36 1.50
CA GLU A 91 22.71 2.97 1.34
C GLU A 91 21.30 2.83 1.91
N SER A 92 20.47 1.99 1.28
CA SER A 92 19.13 1.73 1.79
C SER A 92 19.16 0.89 3.06
N GLU A 93 18.08 0.93 3.85
CA GLU A 93 17.87 0.00 4.96
C GLU A 93 18.05 -1.46 4.50
N ASP A 94 18.71 -2.27 5.33
CA ASP A 94 18.85 -3.71 5.09
C ASP A 94 17.47 -4.35 4.93
N GLU A 95 17.34 -5.28 3.99
CA GLU A 95 16.11 -6.03 3.69
C GLU A 95 14.93 -5.20 3.15
N LEU A 96 15.08 -3.89 2.94
CA LEU A 96 14.03 -3.08 2.31
C LEU A 96 13.78 -3.53 0.88
N ARG A 97 12.52 -3.84 0.54
CA ARG A 97 12.13 -4.10 -0.85
C ARG A 97 10.97 -3.22 -1.28
N VAL A 98 11.05 -2.71 -2.51
CA VAL A 98 10.03 -1.83 -3.09
C VAL A 98 9.42 -2.44 -4.34
N ALA A 99 8.12 -2.27 -4.51
CA ALA A 99 7.41 -2.73 -5.70
C ALA A 99 7.78 -1.88 -6.92
N THR A 100 8.42 -2.49 -7.91
CA THR A 100 8.89 -1.83 -9.13
C THR A 100 8.22 -2.42 -10.37
N MET A 101 7.89 -1.56 -11.34
CA MET A 101 7.35 -1.97 -12.63
C MET A 101 8.48 -2.46 -13.55
N THR A 102 8.34 -3.67 -14.07
CA THR A 102 9.25 -4.29 -15.05
C THR A 102 9.02 -3.74 -16.46
N ASP A 103 9.95 -4.01 -17.39
CA ASP A 103 9.82 -3.64 -18.81
C ASP A 103 8.57 -4.27 -19.49
N ARG A 104 8.03 -5.35 -18.90
CA ARG A 104 6.84 -6.05 -19.39
C ARG A 104 5.53 -5.50 -18.80
N ASN A 105 5.59 -4.39 -18.05
CA ASN A 105 4.46 -3.81 -17.31
C ASN A 105 3.89 -4.73 -16.22
N ASP A 106 4.71 -5.66 -15.73
CA ASP A 106 4.43 -6.42 -14.51
C ASP A 106 5.12 -5.77 -13.31
N PHE A 107 4.92 -6.29 -12.11
CA PHE A 107 5.57 -5.78 -10.90
C PHE A 107 6.40 -6.85 -10.20
N GLU A 108 7.52 -6.44 -9.62
CA GLU A 108 8.37 -7.26 -8.77
C GLU A 108 8.91 -6.46 -7.58
N TYR A 109 9.29 -7.15 -6.51
CA TYR A 109 9.91 -6.53 -5.34
C TYR A 109 11.42 -6.59 -5.47
N VAL A 110 12.05 -5.42 -5.50
CA VAL A 110 13.51 -5.25 -5.63
C VAL A 110 14.09 -4.54 -4.42
N GLU A 111 15.31 -4.91 -4.04
CA GLU A 111 16.10 -4.15 -3.08
C GLU A 111 16.61 -2.88 -3.76
N PRO A 112 16.28 -1.68 -3.28
CA PRO A 112 16.86 -0.46 -3.81
C PRO A 112 18.36 -0.46 -3.50
N SER A 113 19.20 0.01 -4.42
CA SER A 113 20.64 0.08 -4.14
C SER A 113 21.01 1.24 -3.21
N HIS A 114 20.24 2.33 -3.27
CA HIS A 114 20.47 3.56 -2.53
C HIS A 114 19.14 4.26 -2.26
N VAL A 115 19.12 5.07 -1.20
CA VAL A 115 18.12 6.11 -1.00
C VAL A 115 18.70 7.47 -1.37
N PHE A 116 17.84 8.40 -1.81
CA PHE A 116 18.26 9.73 -2.20
C PHE A 116 17.31 10.81 -1.69
N GLY A 117 17.84 11.76 -0.93
CA GLY A 117 17.11 12.94 -0.46
C GLY A 117 17.70 14.23 -1.02
N LYS A 118 16.84 15.21 -1.32
CA LYS A 118 17.27 16.58 -1.65
C LYS A 118 16.16 17.58 -1.33
N ARG A 119 16.52 18.86 -1.21
CA ARG A 119 15.55 19.96 -1.30
C ARG A 119 15.35 20.39 -2.76
N ALA A 120 14.10 20.59 -3.16
CA ALA A 120 13.73 21.11 -4.48
C ALA A 120 12.96 22.44 -4.32
N GLU A 121 13.33 23.45 -5.09
CA GLU A 121 12.65 24.76 -5.09
C GLU A 121 11.43 24.79 -6.02
N GLU A 122 11.45 23.96 -7.06
CA GLU A 122 10.39 23.85 -8.06
C GLU A 122 9.80 22.43 -8.07
N LEU A 123 8.47 22.36 -8.11
CA LEU A 123 7.70 21.12 -8.13
C LEU A 123 6.55 21.25 -9.13
N VAL A 124 6.25 20.15 -9.81
CA VAL A 124 5.06 19.97 -10.62
C VAL A 124 4.05 19.14 -9.83
N GLU A 125 2.85 19.68 -9.66
CA GLU A 125 1.73 18.98 -9.04
C GLU A 125 0.86 18.35 -10.12
N VAL A 126 0.67 17.04 -10.04
CA VAL A 126 -0.12 16.27 -11.00
C VAL A 126 -1.39 15.79 -10.33
N THR A 127 -2.53 16.27 -10.83
CA THR A 127 -3.86 15.82 -10.40
C THR A 127 -4.52 15.01 -11.50
N THR A 128 -4.96 13.81 -11.14
CA THR A 128 -5.62 12.88 -12.05
C THR A 128 -7.15 12.90 -11.87
N ARG A 129 -7.90 12.51 -12.91
CA ARG A 129 -9.39 12.52 -12.88
C ARG A 129 -9.98 11.59 -11.81
N ASP A 130 -9.27 10.53 -11.47
CA ASP A 130 -9.58 9.58 -10.41
C ASP A 130 -9.18 10.08 -9.00
N GLY A 131 -8.59 11.27 -8.92
CA GLY A 131 -8.30 11.97 -7.67
C GLY A 131 -7.03 11.49 -6.98
N ALA A 132 -6.09 10.90 -7.72
CA ALA A 132 -4.70 10.83 -7.26
C ALA A 132 -4.03 12.19 -7.49
N GLU A 133 -3.35 12.67 -6.47
CA GLU A 133 -2.58 13.91 -6.43
C GLU A 133 -1.19 13.54 -5.91
N PHE A 134 -0.16 14.01 -6.59
CA PHE A 134 1.24 13.81 -6.20
C PHE A 134 2.11 14.91 -6.79
N ARG A 135 3.25 15.16 -6.16
CA ARG A 135 4.15 16.27 -6.51
C ARG A 135 5.53 15.73 -6.80
N VAL A 136 6.14 16.19 -7.89
CA VAL A 136 7.41 15.67 -8.39
C VAL A 136 8.30 16.80 -8.90
N THR A 137 9.59 16.54 -9.07
CA THR A 137 10.47 17.50 -9.73
C THR A 137 10.15 17.62 -11.24
N PRO A 138 10.36 18.78 -11.88
CA PRO A 138 10.08 19.00 -13.32
C PRO A 138 10.58 17.88 -14.25
N GLU A 139 11.80 17.40 -14.00
CA GLU A 139 12.48 16.35 -14.76
C GLU A 139 12.00 14.92 -14.46
N HIS A 140 11.14 14.73 -13.45
CA HIS A 140 10.58 13.44 -13.10
C HIS A 140 9.70 12.93 -14.23
N LYS A 141 9.96 11.71 -14.73
CA LYS A 141 9.24 11.19 -15.89
C LYS A 141 8.09 10.29 -15.48
N LEU A 142 6.93 10.51 -16.06
CA LEU A 142 5.75 9.65 -15.94
C LEU A 142 5.53 8.89 -17.24
N ARG A 143 4.93 7.71 -17.12
CA ARG A 143 4.64 6.87 -18.28
C ARG A 143 3.29 7.25 -18.84
N VAL A 144 3.27 7.85 -20.03
CA VAL A 144 2.05 8.33 -20.71
C VAL A 144 1.70 7.39 -21.86
N ILE A 145 0.41 7.15 -22.08
CA ILE A 145 -0.08 6.39 -23.23
C ILE A 145 -0.66 7.30 -24.31
N THR A 146 -0.08 7.21 -25.51
CA THR A 146 -0.48 7.98 -26.70
C THR A 146 -1.09 7.06 -27.76
N HIS A 147 -1.36 7.64 -28.94
CA HIS A 147 -1.77 6.87 -30.12
C HIS A 147 -0.68 5.92 -30.66
N GLU A 148 0.58 6.20 -30.34
CA GLU A 148 1.76 5.46 -30.81
C GLU A 148 2.32 4.48 -29.77
N GLY A 149 1.81 4.51 -28.54
CA GLY A 149 2.16 3.55 -27.49
C GLY A 149 2.47 4.22 -26.17
N PHE A 150 3.36 3.61 -25.39
CA PHE A 150 3.82 4.20 -24.13
C PHE A 150 5.09 5.02 -24.36
N GLU A 151 5.15 6.19 -23.74
CA GLU A 151 6.30 7.08 -23.72
C GLU A 151 6.57 7.59 -22.30
N TRP A 152 7.82 8.00 -22.04
CA TRP A 152 8.23 8.60 -20.78
C TRP A 152 8.30 10.11 -20.94
N VAL A 153 7.35 10.82 -20.34
CA VAL A 153 7.19 12.29 -20.47
C VAL A 153 7.63 12.94 -19.16
N PRO A 154 8.55 13.94 -19.18
CA PRO A 154 8.86 14.77 -18.02
C PRO A 154 7.61 15.44 -17.45
N ALA A 155 7.56 15.63 -16.14
CA ALA A 155 6.39 16.20 -15.48
C ALA A 155 6.06 17.61 -15.96
N GLU A 156 7.09 18.42 -16.25
CA GLU A 156 6.93 19.78 -16.79
C GLU A 156 6.33 19.84 -18.21
N GLU A 157 6.37 18.73 -18.94
CA GLU A 157 5.84 18.65 -20.31
C GLU A 157 4.41 18.08 -20.36
N LEU A 158 3.87 17.65 -19.22
CA LEU A 158 2.51 17.10 -19.14
C LEU A 158 1.46 18.17 -19.46
N SER A 159 0.42 17.74 -20.17
CA SER A 159 -0.72 18.58 -20.53
C SER A 159 -2.04 17.96 -20.05
N ASP A 160 -3.04 18.83 -19.86
CA ASP A 160 -4.39 18.39 -19.52
C ASP A 160 -4.92 17.39 -20.55
N GLY A 161 -5.33 16.21 -20.06
CA GLY A 161 -5.86 15.13 -20.89
C GLY A 161 -4.85 14.03 -21.21
N ASP A 162 -3.57 14.21 -20.88
CA ASP A 162 -2.58 13.15 -20.93
C ASP A 162 -3.00 11.97 -20.06
N ARG A 163 -2.69 10.76 -20.54
CA ARG A 163 -3.12 9.52 -19.89
C ARG A 163 -1.92 8.84 -19.25
N ILE A 164 -1.74 9.09 -17.97
CA ILE A 164 -0.69 8.50 -17.17
C ILE A 164 -1.04 7.05 -16.85
N ALA A 165 -0.07 6.16 -16.99
CA ALA A 165 -0.20 4.75 -16.67
C ALA A 165 -0.33 4.58 -15.15
N ARG A 166 -1.22 3.68 -14.74
CA ARG A 166 -1.36 3.24 -13.36
C ARG A 166 -1.44 1.72 -13.27
N PRO A 167 -1.02 1.10 -12.15
CA PRO A 167 -1.25 -0.31 -11.93
C PRO A 167 -2.75 -0.60 -11.94
N ASN A 168 -3.15 -1.58 -12.76
CA ASN A 168 -4.49 -2.17 -12.68
C ASN A 168 -4.57 -3.21 -11.57
N ARG A 169 -3.43 -3.80 -11.20
CA ARG A 169 -3.28 -4.71 -10.08
C ARG A 169 -1.91 -4.45 -9.44
N LEU A 170 -1.88 -4.32 -8.13
CA LEU A 170 -0.62 -4.22 -7.38
C LEU A 170 -0.13 -5.63 -7.03
N PRO A 171 1.19 -5.86 -7.02
CA PRO A 171 1.73 -7.06 -6.43
C PRO A 171 1.42 -7.04 -4.94
N THR A 172 1.50 -8.20 -4.33
CA THR A 172 1.42 -8.34 -2.90
C THR A 172 2.75 -8.86 -2.42
N PRO A 173 3.32 -8.32 -1.34
CA PRO A 173 4.51 -8.92 -0.75
C PRO A 173 4.17 -10.39 -0.53
N THR A 174 4.84 -11.28 -1.25
CA THR A 174 4.62 -12.72 -1.06
C THR A 174 5.47 -13.04 0.14
N ALA A 175 4.85 -13.41 1.26
CA ALA A 175 5.59 -14.12 2.30
C ALA A 175 6.13 -15.37 1.60
N ASP A 176 7.44 -15.46 1.42
CA ASP A 176 8.06 -16.70 1.00
C ASP A 176 7.51 -17.79 1.93
N SER A 177 7.03 -18.87 1.34
CA SER A 177 6.10 -19.84 1.95
C SER A 177 6.71 -20.70 3.07
N THR A 178 7.72 -20.21 3.79
CA THR A 178 8.55 -21.00 4.69
C THR A 178 8.89 -20.39 6.05
N THR A 179 8.63 -19.13 6.38
CA THR A 179 9.08 -18.66 7.71
C THR A 179 8.27 -17.50 8.31
N GLU A 180 7.98 -17.68 9.60
CA GLU A 180 7.59 -16.73 10.64
C GLU A 180 6.12 -16.31 10.81
N PRO A 181 5.69 -16.14 12.08
CA PRO A 181 4.40 -15.55 12.41
C PRO A 181 4.31 -14.12 11.86
N THR A 182 3.27 -13.84 11.08
CA THR A 182 3.09 -12.55 10.39
C THR A 182 2.86 -11.36 11.34
N LEU A 183 2.57 -11.61 12.62
CA LEU A 183 2.40 -10.59 13.66
C LEU A 183 3.47 -10.73 14.73
N ARG A 184 4.54 -9.96 14.60
CA ARG A 184 5.67 -9.90 15.53
C ARG A 184 5.35 -9.07 16.79
N TRP A 185 4.25 -9.36 17.48
CA TRP A 185 3.86 -8.64 18.70
C TRP A 185 4.96 -8.65 19.77
N TYR A 186 5.78 -9.70 19.77
CA TYR A 186 6.89 -9.88 20.68
C TYR A 186 8.04 -8.92 20.42
N ASP A 187 8.14 -8.28 19.25
CA ASP A 187 9.08 -7.20 18.92
C ASP A 187 8.45 -5.82 19.22
N GLU A 188 7.14 -5.72 19.01
CA GLU A 188 6.41 -4.45 18.98
C GLU A 188 5.81 -4.00 20.32
N MET A 189 5.51 -4.95 21.20
CA MET A 189 5.00 -4.66 22.54
C MET A 189 6.14 -4.30 23.48
N ASN A 190 5.86 -3.41 24.44
CA ASN A 190 6.86 -3.01 25.44
C ASN A 190 7.26 -4.23 26.30
N PRO A 191 8.55 -4.64 26.28
CA PRO A 191 8.98 -5.88 26.93
C PRO A 191 8.96 -5.82 28.46
N GLU A 192 9.10 -4.63 29.06
CA GLU A 192 9.03 -4.43 30.52
C GLU A 192 7.59 -4.41 31.05
N ARG A 193 6.59 -4.25 30.18
CA ARG A 193 5.18 -4.14 30.53
C ARG A 193 4.32 -5.28 30.01
N THR A 194 4.93 -6.32 29.46
CA THR A 194 4.23 -7.46 28.89
C THR A 194 4.69 -8.72 29.59
N GLU A 195 3.77 -9.38 30.28
CA GLU A 195 3.99 -10.72 30.83
C GLU A 195 3.51 -11.73 29.81
N VAL A 196 4.29 -12.80 29.63
CA VAL A 196 4.03 -13.89 28.69
C VAL A 196 3.83 -15.16 29.51
N THR A 197 2.71 -15.84 29.29
CA THR A 197 2.44 -17.14 29.88
C THR A 197 2.66 -18.22 28.83
N LEU A 198 3.65 -19.07 29.06
CA LEU A 198 4.00 -20.20 28.20
C LEU A 198 3.26 -21.46 28.65
N ASP A 199 3.03 -22.40 27.73
CA ASP A 199 2.60 -23.76 28.04
C ASP A 199 3.67 -24.49 28.89
N THR A 200 3.28 -25.61 29.49
CA THR A 200 4.16 -26.36 30.39
C THR A 200 5.38 -26.97 29.68
N GLU A 201 5.22 -27.50 28.46
CA GLU A 201 6.31 -28.14 27.72
C GLU A 201 7.37 -27.12 27.32
N THR A 202 6.94 -25.95 26.84
CA THR A 202 7.82 -24.84 26.44
C THR A 202 8.52 -24.24 27.66
N ALA A 203 7.81 -23.98 28.77
CA ALA A 203 8.42 -23.44 29.99
C ALA A 203 9.46 -24.39 30.60
N ASP A 204 9.13 -25.68 30.71
CA ASP A 204 10.04 -26.70 31.23
C ASP A 204 11.25 -26.90 30.30
N GLY A 205 11.05 -26.83 28.99
CA GLY A 205 12.11 -26.93 27.98
C GLY A 205 13.12 -25.77 28.03
N LEU A 206 12.69 -24.60 28.51
CA LEU A 206 13.50 -23.39 28.62
C LEU A 206 14.03 -23.14 30.04
N ASP A 207 13.68 -23.98 31.02
CA ASP A 207 13.99 -23.79 32.45
C ASP A 207 13.50 -22.42 32.98
N LEU A 208 12.29 -22.03 32.56
CA LEU A 208 11.65 -20.76 32.94
C LEU A 208 10.39 -21.00 33.77
N ASP A 209 10.03 -20.00 34.58
CA ASP A 209 8.70 -19.96 35.17
C ASP A 209 7.61 -19.91 34.08
N ARG A 210 6.43 -20.46 34.37
CA ARG A 210 5.31 -20.46 33.42
C ARG A 210 4.87 -19.08 32.96
N THR A 211 5.05 -18.05 33.80
CA THR A 211 4.78 -16.65 33.45
C THR A 211 6.03 -15.84 33.69
N VAL A 212 6.52 -15.19 32.64
CA VAL A 212 7.74 -14.37 32.67
C VAL A 212 7.53 -13.06 31.92
N PRO A 213 8.27 -11.99 32.27
CA PRO A 213 8.32 -10.79 31.46
C PRO A 213 8.84 -11.08 30.05
N LEU A 214 8.30 -10.39 29.04
CA LEU A 214 8.76 -10.48 27.66
C LEU A 214 10.26 -10.11 27.54
N SER A 215 10.75 -9.19 28.38
CA SER A 215 12.19 -8.88 28.44
C SER A 215 13.03 -10.11 28.80
N THR A 216 12.57 -10.97 29.72
CA THR A 216 13.28 -12.19 30.09
C THR A 216 13.39 -13.15 28.91
N LEU A 217 12.32 -13.31 28.13
CA LEU A 217 12.35 -14.16 26.92
C LEU A 217 13.34 -13.62 25.88
N ARG A 218 13.32 -12.30 25.62
CA ARG A 218 14.24 -11.66 24.68
C ARG A 218 15.71 -11.74 25.11
N GLU A 219 15.99 -11.74 26.41
CA GLU A 219 17.35 -11.79 26.96
C GLU A 219 17.89 -13.23 27.09
N THR A 220 17.02 -14.19 27.35
CA THR A 220 17.41 -15.55 27.78
C THR A 220 17.35 -16.57 26.65
N VAL A 221 16.52 -16.33 25.63
CA VAL A 221 16.24 -17.33 24.59
C VAL A 221 16.60 -16.79 23.21
N ASP A 222 17.55 -17.46 22.56
CA ASP A 222 17.93 -17.17 21.19
C ASP A 222 16.86 -17.72 20.21
N GLY A 223 16.28 -16.82 19.41
CA GLY A 223 15.33 -17.17 18.36
C GLY A 223 13.89 -17.37 18.86
N VAL A 224 12.96 -16.68 18.20
CA VAL A 224 11.55 -16.58 18.63
C VAL A 224 10.77 -17.89 18.43
N ASP A 225 11.12 -18.66 17.40
CA ASP A 225 10.44 -19.92 17.05
C ASP A 225 10.45 -20.97 18.17
N SER A 226 11.43 -20.89 19.06
CA SER A 226 11.61 -21.83 20.17
C SER A 226 10.53 -21.70 21.25
N TRP A 227 9.84 -20.56 21.33
CA TRP A 227 8.90 -20.27 22.40
C TRP A 227 7.57 -19.64 21.96
N VAL A 228 7.52 -18.94 20.83
CA VAL A 228 6.31 -18.19 20.41
C VAL A 228 5.10 -19.09 20.19
N ASN A 229 5.32 -20.29 19.66
CA ASN A 229 4.26 -21.28 19.44
C ASN A 229 3.71 -21.86 20.75
N GLY A 230 4.47 -21.72 21.85
CA GLY A 230 4.07 -22.15 23.18
C GLY A 230 3.41 -21.05 24.02
N VAL A 231 3.13 -19.88 23.45
CA VAL A 231 2.48 -18.79 24.19
C VAL A 231 0.99 -19.07 24.33
N GLU A 232 0.54 -19.29 25.57
CA GLU A 232 -0.89 -19.46 25.89
C GLU A 232 -1.60 -18.13 26.13
N ALA A 233 -0.89 -17.12 26.66
CA ALA A 233 -1.48 -15.82 26.95
C ALA A 233 -0.43 -14.72 27.12
N ILE A 234 -0.85 -13.48 26.88
CA ILE A 234 -0.11 -12.27 27.29
C ILE A 234 -0.95 -11.39 28.21
N GLU A 235 -0.29 -10.61 29.07
CA GLU A 235 -0.93 -9.67 29.98
C GLU A 235 -0.14 -8.36 30.04
N TYR A 236 -0.82 -7.22 29.87
CA TYR A 236 -0.19 -5.91 30.06
C TYR A 236 -0.15 -5.51 31.53
N VAL A 237 1.03 -5.11 32.00
CA VAL A 237 1.31 -4.73 33.39
C VAL A 237 1.34 -3.22 33.55
N ARG A 238 0.57 -2.71 34.52
CA ARG A 238 0.64 -1.31 34.94
C ARG A 238 0.66 -1.21 36.45
N GLN A 239 1.69 -0.57 37.01
CA GLN A 239 1.84 -0.37 38.46
C GLN A 239 1.73 -1.69 39.26
N GLY A 240 2.36 -2.76 38.74
CA GLY A 240 2.36 -4.09 39.36
C GLY A 240 1.02 -4.85 39.27
N ARG A 241 0.04 -4.34 38.51
CA ARG A 241 -1.23 -5.05 38.26
C ARG A 241 -1.31 -5.51 36.82
N ARG A 242 -1.58 -6.81 36.65
CA ARG A 242 -1.85 -7.44 35.36
C ARG A 242 -3.26 -7.10 34.87
N SER A 243 -3.36 -6.79 33.59
CA SER A 243 -4.62 -6.58 32.89
C SER A 243 -5.19 -7.95 32.47
N ARG A 244 -6.45 -7.98 32.00
CA ARG A 244 -7.03 -9.22 31.48
C ARG A 244 -6.12 -9.81 30.38
N SER A 245 -5.88 -11.11 30.46
CA SER A 245 -5.11 -11.84 29.46
C SER A 245 -5.84 -11.86 28.12
N ILE A 246 -5.06 -12.03 27.05
CA ILE A 246 -5.54 -12.43 25.73
C ILE A 246 -4.64 -13.54 25.20
N ILE A 247 -5.17 -14.35 24.29
CA ILE A 247 -4.34 -15.17 23.40
C ILE A 247 -3.87 -14.24 22.28
N PRO A 248 -2.57 -13.96 22.11
CA PRO A 248 -2.10 -13.07 21.06
C PRO A 248 -2.09 -13.80 19.71
N PRO A 249 -2.83 -13.32 18.69
CA PRO A 249 -2.66 -13.84 17.35
C PRO A 249 -1.23 -13.63 16.84
N THR A 250 -0.70 -14.66 16.20
CA THR A 250 0.58 -14.64 15.49
C THR A 250 0.43 -14.39 14.01
N ASP A 251 -0.81 -14.51 13.49
CA ASP A 251 -1.09 -14.33 12.07
C ASP A 251 -2.33 -13.50 11.78
N VAL A 252 -2.32 -12.82 10.65
CA VAL A 252 -3.49 -12.08 10.15
C VAL A 252 -4.47 -13.05 9.49
N THR A 253 -5.27 -13.73 10.33
CA THR A 253 -6.37 -14.59 9.87
C THR A 253 -7.55 -13.76 9.34
N PRO A 254 -8.45 -14.35 8.53
CA PRO A 254 -9.68 -13.68 8.12
C PRO A 254 -10.54 -13.18 9.29
N GLU A 255 -10.61 -13.92 10.39
CA GLU A 255 -11.37 -13.55 11.59
C GLU A 255 -10.75 -12.33 12.30
N LEU A 256 -9.41 -12.31 12.43
CA LEU A 256 -8.70 -11.17 12.99
C LEU A 256 -8.84 -9.95 12.09
N ALA A 257 -8.66 -10.12 10.78
CA ALA A 257 -8.79 -9.06 9.79
C ALA A 257 -10.20 -8.44 9.79
N ARG A 258 -11.24 -9.28 9.94
CA ARG A 258 -12.63 -8.82 10.12
C ARG A 258 -12.80 -8.02 11.41
N PHE A 259 -12.26 -8.49 12.54
CA PHE A 259 -12.30 -7.75 13.80
C PHE A 259 -11.61 -6.39 13.67
N VAL A 260 -10.40 -6.35 13.10
CA VAL A 260 -9.62 -5.13 12.87
C VAL A 260 -10.37 -4.15 11.96
N GLY A 261 -11.00 -4.64 10.88
CA GLY A 261 -11.83 -3.80 10.00
C GLY A 261 -13.01 -3.15 10.72
N LEU A 262 -13.75 -3.91 11.54
CA LEU A 262 -14.84 -3.35 12.35
C LEU A 262 -14.33 -2.38 13.43
N ALA A 263 -13.18 -2.68 14.03
CA ALA A 263 -12.59 -1.83 15.05
C ALA A 263 -12.12 -0.48 14.47
N ILE A 264 -11.48 -0.49 13.29
CA ILE A 264 -11.01 0.72 12.61
C ILE A 264 -12.18 1.58 12.13
N SER A 265 -13.27 0.96 11.67
CA SER A 265 -14.40 1.68 11.11
C SER A 265 -15.12 2.54 12.16
N GLU A 266 -15.65 1.92 13.22
CA GLU A 266 -16.57 2.62 14.14
C GLU A 266 -16.21 2.47 15.62
N ALA A 267 -15.14 1.74 15.97
CA ALA A 267 -14.77 1.59 17.37
C ALA A 267 -14.01 2.80 17.91
N ARG A 268 -14.28 3.10 19.19
CA ARG A 268 -13.45 4.01 19.98
C ARG A 268 -12.56 3.20 20.90
N ILE A 269 -11.26 3.40 20.77
CA ILE A 269 -10.24 2.80 21.61
C ILE A 269 -9.71 3.88 22.55
N ASP A 270 -9.89 3.69 23.86
CA ASP A 270 -9.38 4.63 24.89
C ASP A 270 -9.12 3.91 26.21
N GLY A 271 -7.91 4.09 26.75
CA GLY A 271 -7.56 3.75 28.13
C GLY A 271 -7.76 2.28 28.52
N GLY A 272 -7.69 1.36 27.56
CA GLY A 272 -7.97 -0.07 27.75
C GLY A 272 -9.41 -0.50 27.51
N ARG A 273 -10.19 0.32 26.80
CA ARG A 273 -11.56 -0.02 26.39
C ARG A 273 -11.72 0.17 24.90
N ILE A 274 -12.33 -0.82 24.26
CA ILE A 274 -12.77 -0.75 22.88
C ILE A 274 -14.29 -0.69 22.92
N LYS A 275 -14.89 0.33 22.32
CA LYS A 275 -16.35 0.47 22.19
C LYS A 275 -16.72 0.59 20.72
N PHE A 276 -17.28 -0.46 20.15
CA PHE A 276 -17.82 -0.49 18.81
C PHE A 276 -19.29 -0.09 18.85
N TYR A 277 -19.64 1.02 18.19
CA TYR A 277 -21.02 1.52 18.09
C TYR A 277 -21.57 1.12 16.75
N ASN A 278 -22.81 0.65 16.69
CA ASN A 278 -23.52 0.48 15.43
C ASN A 278 -25.03 0.32 15.68
N THR A 279 -25.84 0.62 14.67
CA THR A 279 -27.30 0.39 14.72
C THR A 279 -27.72 -0.93 14.08
N ASP A 280 -26.83 -1.56 13.30
CA ASP A 280 -27.04 -2.88 12.73
C ASP A 280 -26.62 -3.97 13.72
N ASP A 281 -27.59 -4.72 14.23
CA ASP A 281 -27.36 -5.82 15.16
C ASP A 281 -26.48 -6.93 14.58
N ALA A 282 -26.46 -7.13 13.26
CA ALA A 282 -25.59 -8.12 12.62
C ALA A 282 -24.12 -7.72 12.71
N LEU A 283 -23.81 -6.42 12.63
CA LEU A 283 -22.44 -5.92 12.83
C LEU A 283 -22.01 -6.00 14.29
N LEU A 284 -22.90 -5.71 15.23
CA LEU A 284 -22.64 -5.89 16.67
C LEU A 284 -22.36 -7.38 16.99
N ASN A 285 -23.18 -8.29 16.45
CA ASN A 285 -22.98 -9.73 16.58
C ASN A 285 -21.64 -10.17 15.98
N ALA A 286 -21.28 -9.64 14.80
CA ALA A 286 -20.03 -9.96 14.13
C ALA A 286 -18.82 -9.53 14.97
N PHE A 287 -18.82 -8.28 15.46
CA PHE A 287 -17.75 -7.77 16.32
C PHE A 287 -17.60 -8.58 17.61
N GLU A 288 -18.70 -8.95 18.25
CA GLU A 288 -18.70 -9.78 19.45
C GLU A 288 -18.19 -11.20 19.19
N SER A 289 -18.64 -11.82 18.10
CA SER A 289 -18.21 -13.19 17.74
C SER A 289 -16.73 -13.25 17.39
N THR A 290 -16.21 -12.27 16.65
CA THR A 290 -14.79 -12.24 16.30
C THR A 290 -13.92 -11.89 17.51
N ALA A 291 -14.37 -11.00 18.41
CA ALA A 291 -13.66 -10.70 19.65
C ALA A 291 -13.46 -11.97 20.51
N HIS A 292 -14.53 -12.75 20.69
CA HIS A 292 -14.47 -14.01 21.42
C HIS A 292 -13.61 -15.05 20.69
N ALA A 293 -13.79 -15.21 19.38
CA ALA A 293 -13.10 -16.24 18.61
C ALA A 293 -11.58 -16.00 18.53
N VAL A 294 -11.15 -14.74 18.40
CA VAL A 294 -9.75 -14.39 18.15
C VAL A 294 -8.98 -14.17 19.45
N PHE A 295 -9.59 -13.55 20.46
CA PHE A 295 -8.86 -13.10 21.66
C PHE A 295 -9.35 -13.76 22.96
N ASP A 296 -10.40 -14.58 22.91
CA ASP A 296 -11.05 -15.17 24.09
C ASP A 296 -11.46 -14.12 25.15
N VAL A 297 -12.02 -12.99 24.68
CA VAL A 297 -12.42 -11.87 25.56
C VAL A 297 -13.93 -11.78 25.72
N GLU A 298 -14.35 -11.50 26.96
CA GLU A 298 -15.73 -11.15 27.26
C GLU A 298 -16.10 -9.76 26.72
N THR A 299 -17.32 -9.69 26.20
CA THR A 299 -17.96 -8.49 25.67
C THR A 299 -19.11 -8.04 26.57
N ARG A 300 -19.46 -6.75 26.47
CA ARG A 300 -20.68 -6.20 27.09
C ARG A 300 -21.43 -5.33 26.11
N ARG A 301 -22.72 -5.60 25.93
CA ARG A 301 -23.65 -4.72 25.21
C ARG A 301 -24.17 -3.58 26.07
N GLY A 302 -24.46 -2.46 25.42
CA GLY A 302 -25.15 -1.34 26.04
C GLY A 302 -25.70 -0.37 25.01
N ILE A 303 -26.32 0.71 25.49
CA ILE A 303 -26.81 1.82 24.66
C ILE A 303 -26.22 3.11 25.24
N GLN A 304 -25.71 3.99 24.39
CA GLN A 304 -25.21 5.30 24.79
C GLN A 304 -25.70 6.35 23.80
N LYS A 305 -26.44 7.35 24.28
CA LYS A 305 -27.06 8.38 23.43
C LYS A 305 -27.88 7.77 22.28
N ASP A 306 -28.73 6.79 22.61
CA ASP A 306 -29.59 6.05 21.67
C ASP A 306 -28.87 5.21 20.59
N VAL A 307 -27.54 5.09 20.68
CA VAL A 307 -26.76 4.21 19.80
C VAL A 307 -26.33 2.96 20.57
N PRO A 308 -26.70 1.75 20.11
CA PRO A 308 -26.20 0.50 20.65
C PRO A 308 -24.68 0.37 20.50
N TYR A 309 -24.05 -0.35 21.42
CA TYR A 309 -22.61 -0.64 21.35
C TYR A 309 -22.27 -2.01 21.95
N VAL A 310 -21.14 -2.56 21.49
CA VAL A 310 -20.41 -3.66 22.13
C VAL A 310 -19.11 -3.10 22.70
N ALA A 311 -18.80 -3.43 23.95
CA ALA A 311 -17.60 -2.98 24.63
C ALA A 311 -16.72 -4.15 25.10
N ILE A 312 -15.41 -3.99 24.93
CA ILE A 312 -14.36 -4.87 25.46
C ILE A 312 -13.51 -4.05 26.42
N GLY A 313 -13.27 -4.58 27.61
CA GLY A 313 -12.42 -3.95 28.62
C GLY A 313 -11.11 -4.70 28.83
N SER A 314 -10.14 -4.54 27.93
CA SER A 314 -8.81 -5.15 28.02
C SER A 314 -7.73 -4.19 27.58
N ARG A 315 -6.84 -3.80 28.50
CA ARG A 315 -5.63 -3.01 28.18
C ARG A 315 -4.62 -3.80 27.38
N THR A 316 -4.52 -5.09 27.66
CA THR A 316 -3.65 -5.99 26.89
C THR A 316 -4.07 -5.99 25.43
N LEU A 317 -5.36 -6.11 25.15
CA LEU A 317 -5.88 -6.07 23.78
C LEU A 317 -5.65 -4.71 23.10
N THR A 318 -5.91 -3.60 23.78
CA THR A 318 -5.67 -2.28 23.17
C THR A 318 -4.20 -2.08 22.84
N HIS A 319 -3.30 -2.44 23.76
CA HIS A 319 -1.86 -2.31 23.52
C HIS A 319 -1.36 -3.27 22.44
N TYR A 320 -1.86 -4.51 22.40
CA TYR A 320 -1.54 -5.44 21.32
C TYR A 320 -1.94 -4.87 19.96
N LEU A 321 -3.20 -4.41 19.79
CA LEU A 321 -3.70 -3.86 18.54
C LEU A 321 -2.93 -2.60 18.11
N GLU A 322 -2.67 -1.69 19.06
CA GLU A 322 -1.89 -0.47 18.81
C GLU A 322 -0.41 -0.76 18.47
N SER A 323 0.14 -1.88 18.97
CA SER A 323 1.51 -2.30 18.68
C SER A 323 1.66 -2.98 17.31
N VAL A 324 0.69 -3.79 16.88
CA VAL A 324 0.83 -4.62 15.67
C VAL A 324 0.00 -4.15 14.48
N PHE A 325 -0.89 -3.18 14.65
CA PHE A 325 -1.66 -2.64 13.53
C PHE A 325 -1.54 -1.11 13.51
N ASP A 326 -0.62 -0.63 12.68
CA ASP A 326 -0.35 0.80 12.47
C ASP A 326 -1.60 1.58 12.03
N ALA A 327 -2.59 0.89 11.47
CA ALA A 327 -3.87 1.48 11.10
C ALA A 327 -4.69 2.01 12.32
N PHE A 328 -4.34 1.64 13.56
CA PHE A 328 -4.88 2.26 14.79
C PHE A 328 -4.03 3.43 15.30
N ALA A 329 -2.74 3.47 14.95
CA ALA A 329 -1.85 4.53 15.39
C ALA A 329 -2.24 5.84 14.69
N SER A 330 -2.91 6.72 15.43
CA SER A 330 -3.47 7.96 14.88
C SER A 330 -2.42 9.03 14.51
N ALA A 331 -1.13 8.70 14.63
CA ALA A 331 0.03 9.48 14.21
C ALA A 331 1.29 8.72 14.68
N SER A 332 1.98 8.00 13.80
CA SER A 332 3.37 7.58 14.05
C SER A 332 4.07 7.33 12.71
N GLY A 333 4.81 8.33 12.23
CA GLY A 333 5.59 8.32 10.99
C GLY A 333 6.87 7.49 11.07
N GLU A 334 6.73 6.23 11.47
CA GLU A 334 7.83 5.25 11.38
C GLU A 334 7.33 3.92 10.80
N LYS A 335 6.07 3.55 11.06
CA LYS A 335 5.47 2.30 10.58
C LYS A 335 4.38 2.60 9.58
N GLY A 336 4.52 2.02 8.40
CA GLY A 336 3.66 2.28 7.26
C GLY A 336 2.17 2.11 7.54
N ILE A 337 1.36 2.66 6.65
CA ILE A 337 -0.09 2.55 6.68
C ILE A 337 -0.48 1.08 6.44
N GLY A 338 -0.90 0.40 7.51
CA GLY A 338 -1.50 -0.93 7.44
C GLY A 338 -0.56 -2.05 7.00
N SER A 339 0.72 -1.96 7.37
CA SER A 339 1.81 -2.91 7.11
C SER A 339 1.36 -4.37 7.08
N ASN A 340 0.87 -4.87 8.22
CA ASN A 340 0.42 -6.25 8.39
C ASN A 340 -0.86 -6.61 7.60
N LEU A 341 -1.67 -5.62 7.20
CA LEU A 341 -2.85 -5.86 6.36
C LEU A 341 -2.48 -5.93 4.87
N VAL A 342 -1.46 -5.20 4.43
CA VAL A 342 -0.99 -5.21 3.03
C VAL A 342 -0.33 -6.55 2.72
N THR A 343 0.50 -7.07 3.63
CA THR A 343 1.20 -8.35 3.54
C THR A 343 0.30 -9.56 3.82
N ALA A 344 -0.87 -9.37 4.43
CA ALA A 344 -1.78 -10.44 4.75
C ALA A 344 -2.25 -11.25 3.53
N GLY A 345 -2.64 -12.50 3.80
CA GLY A 345 -3.22 -13.40 2.81
C GLY A 345 -4.47 -12.81 2.14
N THR A 346 -4.76 -13.28 0.93
CA THR A 346 -5.87 -12.78 0.11
C THR A 346 -7.22 -12.82 0.83
N ASP A 347 -7.52 -13.90 1.55
CA ASP A 347 -8.79 -14.04 2.28
C ASP A 347 -8.88 -13.07 3.46
N ALA A 348 -7.76 -12.84 4.16
CA ALA A 348 -7.70 -11.88 5.25
C ALA A 348 -7.91 -10.45 4.77
N ARG A 349 -7.25 -10.05 3.66
CA ARG A 349 -7.49 -8.75 3.03
C ARG A 349 -8.94 -8.59 2.57
N ALA A 350 -9.54 -9.63 2.02
CA ALA A 350 -10.93 -9.61 1.58
C ALA A 350 -11.88 -9.40 2.77
N GLU A 351 -11.68 -10.11 3.89
CA GLU A 351 -12.49 -9.95 5.09
C GLU A 351 -12.30 -8.58 5.77
N PHE A 352 -11.07 -8.05 5.80
CA PHE A 352 -10.82 -6.69 6.27
C PHE A 352 -11.61 -5.66 5.44
N LEU A 353 -11.50 -5.73 4.11
CA LEU A 353 -12.24 -4.86 3.20
C LEU A 353 -13.75 -5.04 3.39
N ARG A 354 -14.25 -6.28 3.47
CA ARG A 354 -15.67 -6.57 3.67
C ARG A 354 -16.19 -5.91 4.95
N ALA A 355 -15.46 -6.05 6.05
CA ALA A 355 -15.82 -5.43 7.34
C ALA A 355 -15.89 -3.90 7.26
N MET A 356 -14.86 -3.26 6.69
CA MET A 356 -14.82 -1.81 6.51
C MET A 356 -16.00 -1.31 5.66
N PHE A 357 -16.29 -2.00 4.55
CA PHE A 357 -17.37 -1.62 3.63
C PHE A 357 -18.77 -1.94 4.19
N ASP A 358 -18.92 -3.05 4.92
CA ASP A 358 -20.17 -3.36 5.62
C ASP A 358 -20.49 -2.31 6.69
N ALA A 359 -19.51 -1.80 7.43
CA ALA A 359 -19.74 -0.73 8.40
C ALA A 359 -19.99 0.63 7.72
N GLU A 360 -19.07 1.08 6.88
CA GLU A 360 -18.98 2.51 6.50
C GLU A 360 -19.51 2.83 5.10
N ALA A 361 -19.57 1.85 4.21
CA ALA A 361 -19.91 2.13 2.81
C ALA A 361 -21.41 2.21 2.57
N HIS A 362 -21.80 3.04 1.61
CA HIS A 362 -23.13 3.07 1.03
C HIS A 362 -23.05 2.76 -0.46
N VAL A 363 -24.02 1.99 -0.97
CA VAL A 363 -24.20 1.77 -2.41
C VAL A 363 -25.25 2.76 -2.89
N SER A 364 -24.90 3.70 -3.78
CA SER A 364 -25.85 4.71 -4.29
C SER A 364 -26.84 4.15 -5.31
N ALA A 365 -27.89 4.90 -5.66
CA ALA A 365 -28.93 4.44 -6.60
C ALA A 365 -28.39 4.23 -8.02
N ASN A 366 -27.22 4.80 -8.31
CA ASN A 366 -26.52 4.62 -9.57
C ASN A 366 -25.47 3.48 -9.51
N GLY A 367 -25.38 2.77 -8.39
CA GLY A 367 -24.47 1.64 -8.19
C GLY A 367 -23.04 2.05 -7.86
N ILE A 368 -22.83 3.28 -7.39
CA ILE A 368 -21.51 3.72 -6.92
C ILE A 368 -21.41 3.32 -5.46
N ILE A 369 -20.37 2.56 -5.11
CA ILE A 369 -20.01 2.31 -3.71
C ILE A 369 -19.21 3.52 -3.23
N GLU A 370 -19.65 4.14 -2.14
CA GLU A 370 -19.00 5.28 -1.51
C GLU A 370 -18.70 4.94 -0.06
N LEU A 371 -17.44 5.10 0.36
CA LEU A 371 -16.97 4.98 1.74
C LEU A 371 -16.29 6.29 2.11
N THR A 372 -16.61 6.86 3.28
CA THR A 372 -15.99 8.10 3.76
C THR A 372 -15.28 7.84 5.08
N GLN A 373 -14.07 8.37 5.26
CA GLN A 373 -13.33 8.34 6.51
C GLN A 373 -12.79 9.72 6.87
N ARG A 374 -12.51 9.92 8.17
CA ARG A 374 -11.82 11.14 8.63
C ARG A 374 -10.31 11.02 8.45
N ASN A 375 -9.75 9.82 8.62
CA ASN A 375 -8.34 9.57 8.45
C ASN A 375 -8.03 9.31 6.95
N PRO A 376 -7.21 10.15 6.27
CA PRO A 376 -6.81 9.91 4.89
C PRO A 376 -6.04 8.59 4.70
N ASP A 377 -5.30 8.14 5.72
CA ASP A 377 -4.47 6.93 5.64
C ASP A 377 -5.32 5.68 5.45
N HIS A 378 -6.48 5.61 6.10
CA HIS A 378 -7.45 4.53 5.89
C HIS A 378 -7.93 4.49 4.44
N ILE A 379 -8.18 5.65 3.82
CA ILE A 379 -8.57 5.72 2.41
C ILE A 379 -7.43 5.28 1.48
N THR A 380 -6.19 5.64 1.80
CA THR A 380 -5.00 5.18 1.09
C THR A 380 -4.85 3.67 1.21
N LEU A 381 -4.90 3.11 2.42
CA LEU A 381 -4.84 1.67 2.65
C LEU A 381 -5.90 0.91 1.85
N LEU A 382 -7.17 1.32 1.96
CA LEU A 382 -8.26 0.71 1.23
C LEU A 382 -8.03 0.75 -0.28
N SER A 383 -7.53 1.87 -0.82
CA SER A 383 -7.22 2.01 -2.24
C SER A 383 -6.12 1.03 -2.70
N TYR A 384 -5.07 0.83 -1.90
CA TYR A 384 -4.00 -0.11 -2.22
C TYR A 384 -4.51 -1.55 -2.14
N LEU A 385 -5.20 -1.91 -1.05
CA LEU A 385 -5.78 -3.24 -0.86
C LEU A 385 -6.77 -3.59 -1.99
N LEU A 386 -7.67 -2.69 -2.36
CA LEU A 386 -8.60 -2.89 -3.50
C LEU A 386 -7.85 -3.15 -4.81
N THR A 387 -6.73 -2.45 -5.02
CA THR A 387 -5.93 -2.62 -6.23
C THR A 387 -5.26 -4.01 -6.28
N THR A 388 -4.98 -4.66 -5.15
CA THR A 388 -4.51 -6.07 -5.14
C THR A 388 -5.54 -7.06 -5.72
N PHE A 389 -6.84 -6.72 -5.62
CA PHE A 389 -7.96 -7.45 -6.24
C PHE A 389 -8.28 -6.98 -7.66
N GLY A 390 -7.49 -6.03 -8.19
CA GLY A 390 -7.74 -5.39 -9.47
C GLY A 390 -8.96 -4.48 -9.47
N ILE A 391 -9.39 -3.97 -8.31
CA ILE A 391 -10.53 -3.07 -8.20
C ILE A 391 -10.02 -1.64 -8.19
N SER A 392 -10.33 -0.87 -9.22
CA SER A 392 -9.96 0.54 -9.29
C SER A 392 -10.92 1.40 -8.46
N SER A 393 -10.36 2.21 -7.58
CA SER A 393 -11.04 3.22 -6.79
C SER A 393 -10.67 4.64 -7.21
N ARG A 394 -11.56 5.58 -6.90
CA ARG A 394 -11.31 7.03 -6.97
C ARG A 394 -11.32 7.62 -5.57
N ARG A 395 -10.49 8.62 -5.31
CA ARG A 395 -10.42 9.31 -4.02
C ARG A 395 -10.83 10.77 -4.16
N LYS A 396 -11.40 11.34 -3.11
CA LYS A 396 -11.76 12.77 -3.09
C LYS A 396 -11.75 13.33 -1.68
N GLU A 397 -11.19 14.51 -1.51
CA GLU A 397 -11.36 15.29 -0.30
C GLU A 397 -12.75 15.98 -0.29
N LEU A 398 -13.45 15.87 0.82
CA LEU A 398 -14.78 16.44 1.06
C LEU A 398 -14.72 17.35 2.29
N LYS A 399 -15.31 18.55 2.19
CA LYS A 399 -15.62 19.39 3.35
C LYS A 399 -17.08 19.19 3.70
N LYS A 400 -17.36 18.75 4.94
CA LYS A 400 -18.72 18.53 5.44
C LYS A 400 -18.92 19.29 6.75
N SER A 401 -20.03 20.02 6.89
CA SER A 401 -20.50 20.54 8.17
C SER A 401 -21.43 19.52 8.85
N ALA A 402 -21.36 19.42 10.17
CA ALA A 402 -22.24 18.51 10.90
C ALA A 402 -23.68 19.03 10.85
N THR A 403 -24.62 18.23 10.34
CA THR A 403 -26.03 18.61 10.19
C THR A 403 -26.71 18.97 11.53
N ASN A 404 -26.16 18.49 12.64
CA ASN A 404 -26.76 18.59 13.98
C ASN A 404 -25.86 19.33 15.01
N GLY A 405 -24.88 20.13 14.56
CA GLY A 405 -23.93 20.82 15.44
C GLY A 405 -23.64 22.25 15.02
N CYS A 406 -22.76 22.95 15.76
CA CYS A 406 -22.19 24.22 15.34
C CYS A 406 -21.55 24.02 13.95
N ASP A 407 -21.76 24.95 13.01
CA ASP A 407 -21.26 24.96 11.61
C ASP A 407 -19.71 24.88 11.50
N VAL A 408 -19.14 23.79 11.99
CA VAL A 408 -17.72 23.47 11.92
C VAL A 408 -17.56 22.55 10.72
N GLU A 409 -17.03 23.11 9.64
CA GLU A 409 -16.57 22.31 8.52
C GLU A 409 -15.43 21.40 8.96
N ARG A 410 -15.57 20.11 8.66
CA ARG A 410 -14.52 19.12 8.85
C ARG A 410 -14.15 18.51 7.52
N THR A 411 -12.87 18.26 7.33
CA THR A 411 -12.34 17.52 6.20
C THR A 411 -12.59 16.03 6.40
N TYR A 412 -13.06 15.40 5.34
CA TYR A 412 -13.26 13.96 5.19
C TYR A 412 -12.67 13.51 3.86
N HIS A 413 -12.31 12.25 3.78
CA HIS A 413 -11.76 11.63 2.58
C HIS A 413 -12.72 10.53 2.13
N ALA A 414 -13.13 10.57 0.87
CA ALA A 414 -14.05 9.60 0.29
C ALA A 414 -13.35 8.73 -0.75
N LEU A 415 -13.76 7.46 -0.77
CA LEU A 415 -13.37 6.47 -1.74
C LEU A 415 -14.61 6.00 -2.52
N TYR A 416 -14.49 5.99 -3.85
CA TYR A 416 -15.56 5.61 -4.75
C TYR A 416 -15.16 4.41 -5.61
N ILE A 417 -16.01 3.39 -5.65
CA ILE A 417 -15.90 2.27 -6.61
C ILE A 417 -17.08 2.37 -7.57
N SER A 418 -16.78 2.36 -8.87
CA SER A 418 -17.78 2.53 -9.91
C SER A 418 -17.39 1.82 -11.19
N GLY A 419 -18.39 1.61 -12.06
CA GLY A 419 -18.23 0.88 -13.30
C GLY A 419 -18.48 -0.61 -13.10
N ALA A 420 -19.27 -1.21 -13.99
CA ALA A 420 -19.74 -2.59 -13.81
C ALA A 420 -18.62 -3.62 -13.65
N GLN A 421 -17.44 -3.39 -14.25
CA GLN A 421 -16.29 -4.28 -14.09
C GLN A 421 -15.72 -4.26 -12.66
N ASN A 422 -15.51 -3.07 -12.10
CA ASN A 422 -15.03 -2.93 -10.72
C ASN A 422 -16.07 -3.43 -9.71
N LEU A 423 -17.36 -3.16 -9.96
CA LEU A 423 -18.44 -3.67 -9.12
C LEU A 423 -18.54 -5.20 -9.13
N ARG A 424 -18.35 -5.84 -10.29
CA ARG A 424 -18.26 -7.31 -10.35
C ARG A 424 -17.06 -7.85 -9.58
N ARG A 425 -15.87 -7.27 -9.79
CA ARG A 425 -14.67 -7.68 -9.04
C ARG A 425 -14.86 -7.51 -7.54
N PHE A 426 -15.45 -6.40 -7.11
CA PHE A 426 -15.78 -6.17 -5.71
C PHE A 426 -16.78 -7.22 -5.19
N ARG A 427 -17.88 -7.48 -5.90
CA ARG A 427 -18.86 -8.51 -5.54
C ARG A 427 -18.22 -9.89 -5.41
N ASP A 428 -17.42 -10.28 -6.38
CA ASP A 428 -16.88 -11.64 -6.50
C ASP A 428 -15.77 -11.90 -5.47
N ALA A 429 -14.95 -10.89 -5.15
CA ALA A 429 -13.80 -11.03 -4.24
C ALA A 429 -14.09 -10.60 -2.79
N ILE A 430 -14.94 -9.59 -2.57
CA ILE A 430 -15.14 -8.94 -1.27
C ILE A 430 -16.62 -9.03 -0.88
N GLY A 431 -17.52 -8.48 -1.69
CA GLY A 431 -18.96 -8.48 -1.46
C GLY A 431 -19.39 -7.69 -0.22
N PHE A 432 -20.68 -7.81 0.12
CA PHE A 432 -21.26 -7.29 1.35
C PHE A 432 -21.94 -8.43 2.11
N THR A 433 -21.87 -8.40 3.42
CA THR A 433 -22.69 -9.29 4.27
C THR A 433 -24.09 -8.71 4.46
N ILE A 434 -24.21 -7.38 4.39
CA ILE A 434 -25.48 -6.67 4.56
C ILE A 434 -26.35 -6.82 3.31
N THR A 435 -27.50 -7.49 3.45
CA THR A 435 -28.38 -7.89 2.34
C THR A 435 -28.74 -6.75 1.41
N HIS A 436 -29.22 -5.61 1.94
CA HIS A 436 -29.63 -4.49 1.09
C HIS A 436 -28.48 -3.82 0.33
N LYS A 437 -27.24 -3.92 0.83
CA LYS A 437 -26.04 -3.45 0.11
C LYS A 437 -25.66 -4.45 -0.98
N SER A 438 -25.71 -5.73 -0.65
CA SER A 438 -25.44 -6.84 -1.57
C SER A 438 -26.40 -6.87 -2.77
N ASP A 439 -27.72 -6.80 -2.52
CA ASP A 439 -28.73 -6.82 -3.58
C ASP A 439 -28.54 -5.66 -4.58
N ARG A 440 -28.21 -4.47 -4.07
CA ARG A 440 -27.94 -3.30 -4.91
C ARG A 440 -26.64 -3.43 -5.66
N LEU A 441 -25.60 -3.99 -5.04
CA LEU A 441 -24.36 -4.30 -5.73
C LEU A 441 -24.61 -5.26 -6.90
N ASP A 442 -25.37 -6.34 -6.68
CA ASP A 442 -25.70 -7.35 -7.69
C ASP A 442 -26.44 -6.76 -8.89
N GLU A 443 -27.44 -5.91 -8.64
CA GLU A 443 -28.19 -5.23 -9.69
C GLU A 443 -27.27 -4.44 -10.63
N HIS A 444 -26.30 -3.72 -10.08
CA HIS A 444 -25.40 -2.86 -10.85
C HIS A 444 -24.18 -3.60 -11.42
N ALA A 445 -23.68 -4.64 -10.74
CA ALA A 445 -22.65 -5.53 -11.26
C ALA A 445 -23.16 -6.34 -12.47
N GLY A 446 -24.45 -6.66 -12.54
CA GLY A 446 -25.06 -7.31 -13.69
C GLY A 446 -25.08 -6.48 -14.98
N LYS A 447 -24.98 -5.15 -14.90
CA LYS A 447 -25.14 -4.24 -16.05
C LYS A 447 -23.98 -4.36 -17.04
N LYS A 448 -24.26 -4.33 -18.35
CA LYS A 448 -23.20 -4.36 -19.38
C LYS A 448 -22.24 -3.18 -19.17
N ALA A 449 -20.94 -3.43 -19.16
CA ALA A 449 -19.95 -2.39 -18.95
C ALA A 449 -20.03 -1.35 -20.09
N ASN A 450 -20.08 -0.07 -19.72
CA ASN A 450 -20.02 1.05 -20.65
C ASN A 450 -18.75 1.87 -20.35
N PRO A 451 -17.67 1.71 -21.15
CA PRO A 451 -16.32 2.16 -20.79
C PRO A 451 -16.06 3.65 -21.02
N ASN A 452 -17.09 4.50 -21.04
CA ASN A 452 -16.94 5.95 -21.30
C ASN A 452 -15.97 6.67 -20.33
N TYR A 453 -15.60 6.01 -19.22
CA TYR A 453 -14.70 6.55 -18.19
C TYR A 453 -13.25 6.01 -18.22
N ASP A 454 -12.91 5.07 -19.11
CA ASP A 454 -11.58 4.40 -19.17
C ASP A 454 -11.16 4.08 -20.62
N THR A 455 -11.33 5.04 -21.52
CA THR A 455 -10.97 4.87 -22.93
C THR A 455 -9.46 4.92 -23.12
N ILE A 456 -8.88 3.91 -23.75
CA ILE A 456 -7.45 3.89 -24.09
C ILE A 456 -7.24 4.47 -25.50
N PRO A 457 -6.32 5.43 -25.70
CA PRO A 457 -6.09 6.09 -26.99
C PRO A 457 -5.24 5.26 -27.97
N THR A 458 -5.20 3.94 -27.93
CA THR A 458 -4.19 3.12 -28.68
C THR A 458 -4.59 2.72 -30.10
N GLN A 459 -5.25 3.59 -30.86
CA GLN A 459 -5.79 3.20 -32.17
C GLN A 459 -4.75 2.72 -33.18
N THR A 460 -3.55 3.30 -33.23
CA THR A 460 -2.54 2.92 -34.23
C THR A 460 -1.82 1.65 -33.84
N VAL A 461 -1.31 1.56 -32.60
CA VAL A 461 -0.61 0.37 -32.08
C VAL A 461 -1.49 -0.87 -32.13
N LEU A 462 -2.76 -0.76 -31.75
CA LEU A 462 -3.66 -1.90 -31.71
C LEU A 462 -4.01 -2.37 -33.13
N ARG A 463 -4.14 -1.45 -34.09
CA ARG A 463 -4.28 -1.80 -35.51
C ARG A 463 -3.03 -2.48 -36.05
N ASP A 464 -1.85 -1.99 -35.71
CA ASP A 464 -0.59 -2.58 -36.17
C ASP A 464 -0.37 -3.97 -35.56
N LEU A 465 -0.69 -4.15 -34.27
CA LEU A 465 -0.65 -5.45 -33.62
C LEU A 465 -1.65 -6.44 -34.25
N CYS A 466 -2.90 -6.02 -34.46
CA CYS A 466 -3.89 -6.83 -35.17
C CYS A 466 -3.41 -7.22 -36.58
N ARG A 467 -2.82 -6.29 -37.33
CA ARG A 467 -2.22 -6.61 -38.65
C ARG A 467 -1.07 -7.61 -38.54
N ARG A 468 -0.19 -7.47 -37.56
CA ARG A 468 0.96 -8.40 -37.36
C ARG A 468 0.54 -9.79 -36.93
N LEU A 469 -0.55 -9.91 -36.18
CA LEU A 469 -1.09 -11.18 -35.69
C LEU A 469 -2.17 -11.77 -36.61
N ASP A 470 -2.47 -11.13 -37.75
CA ASP A 470 -3.54 -11.48 -38.68
C ASP A 470 -4.92 -11.61 -38.01
N ILE A 471 -5.18 -10.73 -37.02
CA ILE A 471 -6.44 -10.68 -36.29
C ILE A 471 -7.34 -9.59 -36.89
N PRO A 472 -8.60 -9.90 -37.27
CA PRO A 472 -9.54 -8.90 -37.77
C PRO A 472 -9.84 -7.83 -36.70
N ILE A 473 -9.52 -6.57 -37.02
CA ILE A 473 -9.75 -5.41 -36.14
C ILE A 473 -11.24 -5.29 -35.71
N THR A 474 -12.17 -5.75 -36.56
CA THR A 474 -13.62 -5.69 -36.33
C THR A 474 -14.13 -6.63 -35.23
N GLU A 475 -13.37 -7.66 -34.86
CA GLU A 475 -13.77 -8.59 -33.79
C GLU A 475 -13.36 -8.10 -32.39
N HIS A 476 -12.39 -7.18 -32.28
CA HIS A 476 -11.73 -6.88 -31.00
C HIS A 476 -11.65 -5.39 -30.60
N LEU A 477 -11.96 -4.43 -31.47
CA LEU A 477 -12.09 -3.03 -31.06
C LEU A 477 -13.47 -2.75 -30.43
N PRO A 478 -13.54 -2.23 -29.18
CA PRO A 478 -14.79 -1.76 -28.62
C PRO A 478 -15.38 -0.64 -29.48
N ARG A 479 -16.70 -0.66 -29.73
CA ARG A 479 -17.42 0.39 -30.46
C ARG A 479 -17.30 1.81 -29.84
N ALA A 480 -16.67 1.93 -28.67
CA ALA A 480 -16.49 3.17 -27.91
C ALA A 480 -15.05 3.75 -28.02
N SER A 481 -14.26 3.40 -29.04
CA SER A 481 -13.06 4.17 -29.36
C SER A 481 -13.49 5.53 -29.92
N THR A 482 -13.10 6.61 -29.24
CA THR A 482 -13.39 8.01 -29.57
C THR A 482 -13.30 8.26 -31.08
N ARG A 483 -14.42 8.67 -31.68
CA ARG A 483 -14.38 9.52 -32.87
C ARG A 483 -13.73 10.82 -32.43
N SER A 484 -12.72 11.27 -33.17
CA SER A 484 -12.11 12.60 -33.04
C SER A 484 -13.21 13.64 -32.83
N LEU A 485 -13.19 14.36 -31.71
CA LEU A 485 -13.89 15.64 -31.65
C LEU A 485 -13.18 16.58 -32.63
N PRO A 486 -13.90 17.33 -33.47
CA PRO A 486 -13.26 18.32 -34.33
C PRO A 486 -12.61 19.40 -33.46
N GLU A 487 -11.45 19.89 -33.90
CA GLU A 487 -10.85 21.13 -33.41
C GLU A 487 -11.86 22.28 -33.58
N GLU A 488 -12.60 22.62 -32.52
CA GLU A 488 -13.27 23.92 -32.45
C GLU A 488 -12.30 24.92 -31.84
N SER A 489 -11.72 25.72 -32.73
CA SER A 489 -11.06 27.00 -32.46
C SER A 489 -11.93 27.86 -31.54
N ALA A 490 -11.64 27.87 -30.24
CA ALA A 490 -12.16 28.85 -29.31
C ALA A 490 -11.42 30.18 -29.56
N THR A 491 -12.14 31.11 -30.20
CA THR A 491 -11.72 32.49 -30.35
C THR A 491 -11.71 33.14 -28.98
N VAL A 492 -10.54 33.63 -28.56
CA VAL A 492 -10.38 34.54 -27.41
C VAL A 492 -11.17 35.82 -27.69
N GLN A 493 -12.13 36.15 -26.82
CA GLN A 493 -12.60 37.51 -26.64
C GLN A 493 -12.45 37.88 -25.16
N PHE A 494 -11.86 39.06 -24.97
CA PHE A 494 -11.33 39.67 -23.75
C PHE A 494 -12.22 39.62 -22.51
#